data_AF-A0A8X7BU18-F1
#
_entry.id   AF-A0A8X7BU18-F1
#
_cell.length_a   1.000
_cell.length_b   1.000
_cell.length_c   1.000
_cell.angle_alpha   90.00
_cell.angle_beta   90.00
_cell.angle_gamma   90.00
#
_symmetry.space_group_name_H-M   'P 1'
#
loop_
_entity.id
_entity.type
_entity.pdbx_description
1 polymer ?
#
loop_
_entity_poly.entity_id
_entity_poly.type
_entity_poly.pdbx_seq_one_letter_code
_entity_poly.pdbx_strand_id
1 'polypeptide(L)'
;MSKSAASAFTNGLRIEMMKWGVKVISIQPFFYKTPLTCEHFVEKMIEKTWQEVDPNIREEYGETYKKGFLKNTRKLLNRGSTRIHEVIDCFEDALTAVDPLSTYTPAYFPDKLGIKMLKYLPSIVTEVYLKFELDQNNKPQILQKIKSDNEW
;
A
#
# COMPACT_ATOMS: atom_id res chain seq x y z
N MET A 1 -0.08 -8.70 3.59
CA MET A 1 0.02 -9.61 4.75
C MET A 1 1.25 -9.33 5.62
N SER A 2 2.48 -9.34 5.08
CA SER A 2 3.71 -9.16 5.88
C SER A 2 3.74 -7.86 6.73
N LYS A 3 3.31 -6.72 6.18
CA LYS A 3 3.27 -5.43 6.89
C LYS A 3 2.34 -5.46 8.12
N SER A 4 1.16 -6.08 7.98
CA SER A 4 0.21 -6.24 9.07
C SER A 4 0.78 -7.16 10.17
N ALA A 5 1.46 -8.24 9.76
CA ALA A 5 2.14 -9.14 10.69
C ALA A 5 3.26 -8.42 11.45
N ALA A 6 4.07 -7.60 10.76
CA ALA A 6 5.10 -6.79 11.41
C ALA A 6 4.51 -5.83 12.44
N SER A 7 3.39 -5.15 12.13
CA SER A 7 2.69 -4.28 13.08
C SER A 7 2.17 -5.04 14.31
N ALA A 8 1.53 -6.19 14.10
CA ALA A 8 1.04 -7.04 15.19
C ALA A 8 2.21 -7.55 16.07
N PHE A 9 3.29 -8.01 15.44
CA PHE A 9 4.50 -8.44 16.12
C PHE A 9 5.11 -7.32 16.96
N THR A 10 5.27 -6.11 16.40
CA THR A 10 5.79 -4.95 17.15
C THR A 10 4.91 -4.61 18.34
N ASN A 11 3.58 -4.73 18.21
CA ASN A 11 2.65 -4.50 19.31
C ASN A 11 2.78 -5.55 20.43
N GLY A 12 2.89 -6.82 20.08
CA GLY A 12 3.14 -7.89 21.05
C GLY A 12 4.47 -7.68 21.78
N LEU A 13 5.54 -7.44 21.02
CA LEU A 13 6.88 -7.22 21.56
C LEU A 13 6.92 -6.03 22.54
N ARG A 14 6.17 -4.96 22.26
CA ARG A 14 6.08 -3.80 23.17
C ARG A 14 5.56 -4.18 24.55
N ILE A 15 4.53 -5.02 24.62
CA ILE A 15 3.94 -5.48 25.88
C ILE A 15 4.96 -6.33 26.64
N GLU A 16 5.63 -7.26 25.95
CA GLU A 16 6.63 -8.13 26.56
C GLU A 16 7.82 -7.36 27.11
N MET A 17 8.25 -6.32 26.40
CA MET A 17 9.43 -5.51 26.74
C MET A 17 9.18 -4.48 27.85
N MET A 18 7.93 -4.11 28.10
CA MET A 18 7.54 -3.05 29.04
C MET A 18 8.09 -3.27 30.46
N LYS A 19 8.11 -4.52 30.93
CA LYS A 19 8.61 -4.89 32.27
C LYS A 19 10.10 -4.61 32.50
N TRP A 20 10.87 -4.45 31.42
CA TRP A 20 12.30 -4.11 31.48
C TRP A 20 12.57 -2.65 31.14
N GLY A 21 11.53 -1.81 31.00
CA GLY A 21 11.68 -0.41 30.64
C GLY A 21 12.15 -0.17 29.20
N VAL A 22 12.15 -1.21 28.35
CA VAL A 22 12.59 -1.11 26.95
C VAL A 22 11.43 -0.60 26.09
N LYS A 23 11.63 0.56 25.44
CA LYS A 23 10.64 1.16 24.53
C LYS A 23 10.72 0.53 23.14
N VAL A 24 9.61 -0.02 22.67
CA VAL A 24 9.49 -0.59 21.31
C VAL A 24 8.66 0.36 20.44
N ILE A 25 9.29 0.95 19.42
CA ILE A 25 8.71 1.98 18.56
C ILE A 25 8.53 1.43 17.15
N SER A 26 7.40 1.75 16.52
CA SER A 26 7.12 1.42 15.11
C SER A 26 7.11 2.68 14.27
N ILE A 27 7.83 2.70 13.14
CA ILE A 27 7.72 3.78 12.15
C ILE A 27 7.06 3.20 10.91
N GLN A 28 5.92 3.79 10.52
CA GLN A 28 5.07 3.30 9.44
C GLN A 28 4.88 4.39 8.38
N PRO A 29 5.84 4.53 7.44
CA PRO A 29 5.72 5.49 6.35
C PRO A 29 4.58 5.13 5.41
N PHE A 30 3.88 6.16 4.91
CA PHE A 30 2.80 5.94 3.96
C PHE A 30 3.30 5.71 2.54
N PHE A 31 3.65 6.77 1.81
CA PHE A 31 4.02 6.64 0.39
C PHE A 31 5.02 7.71 -0.06
N TYR A 32 6.26 7.27 -0.27
CA TYR A 32 7.40 8.12 -0.63
C TYR A 32 8.07 7.63 -1.91
N LYS A 33 8.70 8.54 -2.64
CA LYS A 33 9.56 8.21 -3.78
C LYS A 33 10.89 7.68 -3.26
N THR A 34 11.14 6.41 -3.53
CA THR A 34 12.36 5.67 -3.16
C THR A 34 12.78 4.80 -4.35
N PRO A 35 13.98 4.21 -4.36
CA PRO A 35 14.36 3.27 -5.42
C PRO A 35 13.34 2.11 -5.60
N LEU A 36 12.69 1.68 -4.52
CA LEU A 36 11.66 0.63 -4.56
C LEU A 36 10.37 1.07 -5.27
N THR A 37 10.05 2.36 -5.22
CA THR A 37 8.87 2.96 -5.88
C THR A 37 9.24 3.67 -7.18
N CYS A 38 10.43 3.42 -7.73
CA CYS A 38 10.83 3.91 -9.04
C CYS A 38 9.96 3.27 -10.13
N GLU A 39 9.38 4.09 -11.00
CA GLU A 39 8.50 3.67 -12.09
C GLU A 39 9.13 2.58 -12.96
N HIS A 40 10.37 2.80 -13.43
CA HIS A 40 11.07 1.82 -14.26
C HIS A 40 11.29 0.48 -13.54
N PHE A 41 11.65 0.51 -12.25
CA PHE A 41 11.88 -0.70 -11.46
C PHE A 41 10.58 -1.50 -11.29
N VAL A 42 9.49 -0.83 -10.94
CA VAL A 42 8.19 -1.45 -10.71
C VAL A 42 7.61 -2.00 -12.02
N GLU A 43 7.73 -1.28 -13.13
CA GLU A 43 7.30 -1.78 -14.44
C GLU A 43 8.05 -3.03 -14.87
N LYS A 44 9.38 -3.02 -14.72
CA LYS A 44 10.20 -4.19 -15.04
C LYS A 44 9.82 -5.40 -14.18
N MET A 45 9.52 -5.17 -12.90
CA MET A 45 9.05 -6.22 -12.00
C MET A 45 7.69 -6.77 -12.47
N ILE A 46 6.74 -5.91 -12.81
CA ILE A 46 5.42 -6.33 -13.32
C ILE A 46 5.57 -7.11 -14.63
N GLU A 47 6.40 -6.64 -15.56
CA GLU A 47 6.63 -7.32 -16.84
C GLU A 47 7.24 -8.70 -16.64
N LYS A 48 8.28 -8.79 -15.80
CA LYS A 48 8.92 -10.06 -15.45
C LYS A 48 7.91 -11.04 -14.85
N THR A 49 7.13 -10.59 -13.85
CA THR A 49 6.10 -11.44 -13.23
C THR A 49 5.04 -11.86 -14.26
N TRP A 50 4.62 -10.97 -15.15
CA TRP A 50 3.68 -11.32 -16.21
C TRP A 50 4.20 -12.43 -17.12
N GLN A 51 5.47 -12.38 -17.50
CA GLN A 51 6.09 -13.39 -18.37
C GLN A 51 6.28 -14.75 -17.67
N GLU A 52 6.52 -14.75 -16.36
CA GLU A 52 6.70 -15.94 -15.54
C GLU A 52 5.37 -16.66 -15.19
N VAL A 53 4.24 -15.97 -15.31
CA VAL A 53 2.91 -16.54 -15.02
C VAL A 53 2.49 -17.55 -16.12
N ASP A 54 1.78 -18.59 -15.68
CA ASP A 54 1.20 -19.62 -16.56
C ASP A 54 0.43 -18.98 -17.73
N PRO A 55 0.62 -19.46 -18.98
CA PRO A 55 -0.09 -18.94 -20.14
C PRO A 55 -1.62 -18.89 -19.99
N ASN A 56 -2.22 -19.87 -19.32
CA ASN A 56 -3.67 -19.92 -19.09
C ASN A 56 -4.12 -18.73 -18.24
N ILE A 57 -3.39 -18.43 -17.16
CA ILE A 57 -3.68 -17.29 -16.28
C ILE A 57 -3.48 -15.97 -17.04
N ARG A 58 -2.45 -15.88 -17.88
CA ARG A 58 -2.26 -14.69 -18.74
C ARG A 58 -3.45 -14.46 -19.68
N GLU A 59 -4.02 -15.51 -20.23
CA GLU A 59 -5.22 -15.41 -21.07
C GLU A 59 -6.46 -14.99 -20.26
N GLU A 60 -6.64 -15.55 -19.05
CA GLU A 60 -7.75 -15.19 -18.17
C GLU A 60 -7.75 -13.72 -17.78
N TYR A 61 -6.58 -13.14 -17.49
CA TYR A 61 -6.46 -11.72 -17.18
C TYR A 61 -6.49 -10.86 -18.45
N GLY A 62 -5.73 -11.26 -19.48
CA GLY A 62 -5.64 -10.56 -20.76
C GLY A 62 -4.70 -9.36 -20.77
N GLU A 63 -4.13 -9.06 -21.94
CA GLU A 63 -3.18 -7.94 -22.13
C GLU A 63 -3.81 -6.56 -21.87
N THR A 64 -5.11 -6.41 -22.14
CA THR A 64 -5.83 -5.14 -21.88
C THR A 64 -5.90 -4.84 -20.39
N TYR A 65 -6.08 -5.86 -19.56
CA TYR A 65 -6.06 -5.72 -18.10
C TYR A 65 -4.67 -5.32 -17.62
N LYS A 66 -3.62 -6.02 -18.05
CA LYS A 66 -2.22 -5.70 -17.74
C LYS A 66 -1.87 -4.25 -18.08
N LYS A 67 -2.23 -3.77 -19.28
CA LYS A 67 -1.99 -2.38 -19.69
C LYS A 67 -2.71 -1.37 -18.78
N GLY A 68 -3.95 -1.67 -18.39
CA GLY A 68 -4.72 -0.87 -17.42
C GLY A 68 -4.05 -0.82 -16.05
N PHE A 69 -3.63 -1.98 -15.56
CA PHE A 69 -2.92 -2.12 -14.29
C PHE A 69 -1.62 -1.31 -14.29
N LEU A 70 -0.80 -1.42 -15.33
CA LEU A 70 0.43 -0.62 -15.49
C LEU A 70 0.15 0.89 -15.47
N LYS A 71 -0.86 1.36 -16.22
CA LYS A 71 -1.26 2.77 -16.23
C LYS A 71 -1.66 3.27 -14.84
N ASN A 72 -2.41 2.47 -14.09
CA ASN A 72 -2.85 2.82 -12.74
C ASN A 72 -1.69 2.79 -11.74
N THR A 73 -0.80 1.80 -11.84
CA THR A 73 0.43 1.76 -11.05
C THR A 73 1.28 3.01 -11.29
N ARG A 74 1.49 3.44 -12.55
CA ARG A 74 2.20 4.70 -12.86
C ARG A 74 1.55 5.91 -12.19
N LYS A 75 0.23 6.04 -12.27
CA LYS A 75 -0.50 7.12 -11.60
C LYS A 75 -0.27 7.08 -10.08
N LEU A 76 -0.34 5.89 -9.48
CA LEU A 76 -0.10 5.71 -8.05
C LEU A 76 1.33 6.11 -7.67
N LEU A 77 2.36 5.60 -8.37
CA LEU A 77 3.76 5.92 -8.12
C LEU A 77 4.04 7.43 -8.18
N ASN A 78 3.37 8.14 -9.09
CA ASN A 78 3.48 9.59 -9.21
C ASN A 78 2.92 10.36 -8.00
N ARG A 79 2.01 9.78 -7.21
CA ARG A 79 1.50 10.36 -5.95
C ARG A 79 2.51 10.28 -4.79
N GLY A 80 3.62 9.56 -4.95
CA GLY A 80 4.65 9.45 -3.91
C GLY A 80 5.23 10.81 -3.53
N SER A 81 5.35 11.06 -2.22
CA SER A 81 6.00 12.27 -1.72
C SER A 81 7.53 12.22 -1.95
N THR A 82 8.14 13.33 -2.36
CA THR A 82 9.60 13.48 -2.44
C THR A 82 10.24 13.85 -1.10
N ARG A 83 9.43 14.18 -0.07
CA ARG A 83 9.90 14.63 1.24
C ARG A 83 10.31 13.46 2.15
N ILE A 84 11.33 12.71 1.73
CA ILE A 84 11.84 11.54 2.46
C ILE A 84 12.33 11.92 3.87
N HIS A 85 12.80 13.16 4.07
CA HIS A 85 13.24 13.66 5.36
C HIS A 85 12.19 13.50 6.47
N GLU A 86 10.88 13.57 6.17
CA GLU A 86 9.82 13.36 7.16
C GLU A 86 9.93 12.00 7.88
N VAL A 87 10.47 10.99 7.20
CA VAL A 87 10.74 9.67 7.79
C VAL A 87 11.94 9.73 8.72
N ILE A 88 13.00 10.45 8.32
CA ILE A 88 14.22 10.62 9.10
C ILE A 88 13.94 11.44 10.36
N ASP A 89 13.16 12.50 10.27
CA ASP A 89 12.73 13.31 11.41
C ASP A 89 11.96 12.46 12.44
N CYS A 90 11.13 11.52 11.97
CA CYS A 90 10.46 10.57 12.87
C CYS A 90 11.45 9.60 13.53
N PHE A 91 12.53 9.20 12.87
CA PHE A 91 13.60 8.42 13.49
C PHE A 91 14.35 9.23 14.54
N GLU A 92 14.68 10.48 14.24
CA GLU A 92 15.34 11.39 15.17
C GLU A 92 14.50 11.62 16.43
N ASP A 93 13.21 11.94 16.27
CA ASP A 93 12.29 12.12 17.39
C ASP A 93 12.13 10.83 18.20
N ALA A 94 11.97 9.68 17.53
CA ALA A 94 11.86 8.38 18.20
C ALA A 94 13.10 8.02 19.05
N LEU A 95 14.28 8.49 18.66
CA LEU A 95 15.55 8.21 19.35
C LEU A 95 15.89 9.24 20.43
N THR A 96 15.48 10.50 20.27
CA THR A 96 15.90 11.61 21.13
C THR A 96 14.84 12.06 22.13
N ALA A 97 13.56 11.78 21.88
CA ALA A 97 12.49 12.19 22.78
C ALA A 97 12.55 11.46 24.13
N VAL A 98 12.26 12.19 25.20
CA VAL A 98 12.14 11.62 26.56
C VAL A 98 10.99 10.62 26.61
N ASP A 99 9.87 10.94 25.95
CA ASP A 99 8.73 10.04 25.81
C ASP A 99 8.23 9.94 24.36
N PRO A 100 8.85 9.07 23.54
CA PRO A 100 8.51 8.93 22.13
C PRO A 100 7.17 8.21 21.95
N LEU A 101 6.51 8.49 20.83
CA LEU A 101 5.28 7.79 20.46
C LEU A 101 5.57 6.31 20.20
N SER A 102 4.63 5.44 20.60
CA SER A 102 4.72 4.01 20.29
C SER A 102 4.67 3.72 18.77
N THR A 103 4.06 4.62 17.98
CA THR A 103 3.97 4.49 16.53
C THR A 103 4.01 5.85 15.84
N TYR A 104 4.99 6.03 14.97
CA TYR A 104 5.13 7.17 14.06
C TYR A 104 4.55 6.83 12.70
N THR A 105 3.86 7.79 12.10
CA THR A 105 3.26 7.67 10.76
C THR A 105 3.67 8.86 9.92
N PRO A 106 4.91 8.84 9.37
CA PRO A 106 5.35 9.86 8.43
C PRO A 106 4.51 9.75 7.16
N ALA A 107 3.88 10.86 6.81
CA ALA A 107 3.10 11.02 5.59
C ALA A 107 2.97 12.53 5.29
N TYR A 108 2.79 12.85 4.02
CA TYR A 108 2.38 14.20 3.64
C TYR A 108 1.09 14.57 4.36
N PHE A 109 1.02 15.77 4.93
CA PHE A 109 -0.08 16.21 5.79
C PHE A 109 -1.50 15.91 5.27
N PRO A 110 -1.88 16.19 4.01
CA PRO A 110 -3.19 15.83 3.48
C PRO A 110 -3.42 14.31 3.44
N ASP A 111 -2.42 13.53 3.03
CA ASP A 111 -2.52 12.07 3.01
C ASP A 111 -2.67 11.52 4.43
N LYS A 112 -1.88 12.07 5.38
CA LYS A 112 -1.94 11.72 6.80
C LYS A 112 -3.34 11.95 7.36
N LEU A 113 -3.94 13.10 7.03
CA LEU A 113 -5.30 13.44 7.43
C LEU A 113 -6.31 12.48 6.79
N GLY A 114 -6.23 12.25 5.48
CA GLY A 114 -7.12 11.35 4.76
C GLY A 114 -7.11 9.92 5.30
N ILE A 115 -5.92 9.36 5.53
CA ILE A 115 -5.77 8.01 6.11
C ILE A 115 -6.33 7.95 7.52
N LYS A 116 -6.04 8.98 8.33
CA LYS A 116 -6.53 9.04 9.70
C LYS A 116 -8.06 9.11 9.72
N MET A 117 -8.67 9.93 8.86
CA MET A 117 -10.13 9.99 8.71
C MET A 117 -10.69 8.65 8.28
N LEU A 118 -10.11 8.01 7.26
CA LEU A 118 -10.58 6.72 6.75
C LEU A 118 -10.55 5.61 7.81
N LYS A 119 -9.60 5.66 8.76
CA LYS A 119 -9.53 4.71 9.88
C LYS A 119 -10.67 4.88 10.90
N TYR A 120 -11.25 6.07 11.03
CA TYR A 120 -12.35 6.34 11.96
C TYR A 120 -13.73 6.25 11.31
N LEU A 121 -13.81 6.16 9.98
CA LEU A 121 -15.07 5.98 9.26
C LEU A 121 -15.62 4.55 9.43
N PRO A 122 -16.95 4.37 9.40
CA PRO A 122 -17.56 3.05 9.40
C PRO A 122 -17.08 2.20 8.22
N SER A 123 -17.01 0.88 8.43
CA SER A 123 -16.50 -0.10 7.45
C SER A 123 -17.15 0.06 6.08
N ILE A 124 -18.47 0.26 6.06
CA ILE A 124 -19.27 0.42 4.83
C ILE A 124 -18.81 1.64 4.02
N VAL A 125 -18.55 2.77 4.67
CA VAL A 125 -18.12 4.00 3.99
C VAL A 125 -16.72 3.80 3.41
N THR A 126 -15.83 3.19 4.18
CA THR A 126 -14.48 2.86 3.74
C THR A 126 -14.48 1.88 2.57
N GLU A 127 -15.33 0.86 2.60
CA GLU A 127 -15.49 -0.11 1.51
C GLU A 127 -16.03 0.53 0.24
N VAL A 128 -17.04 1.40 0.34
CA VAL A 128 -17.58 2.14 -0.81
C VAL A 128 -16.53 3.07 -1.41
N TYR A 129 -15.80 3.81 -0.57
CA TYR A 129 -14.71 4.68 -1.03
C TYR A 129 -13.60 3.88 -1.72
N LEU A 130 -13.14 2.80 -1.10
CA LEU A 130 -12.11 1.93 -1.67
C LEU A 130 -12.57 1.27 -2.96
N LYS A 131 -13.84 0.84 -3.04
CA LYS A 131 -14.40 0.31 -4.27
C LYS A 131 -14.30 1.35 -5.38
N PHE A 132 -14.70 2.60 -5.12
CA PHE A 132 -14.63 3.67 -6.12
C PHE A 132 -13.19 3.96 -6.59
N GLU A 133 -12.23 4.03 -5.66
CA GLU A 133 -10.81 4.27 -5.99
C GLU A 133 -10.14 3.07 -6.68
N LEU A 134 -10.54 1.85 -6.33
CA LEU A 134 -10.00 0.62 -6.90
C LEU A 134 -10.74 0.15 -8.15
N ASP A 135 -11.92 0.71 -8.46
CA ASP A 135 -12.71 0.31 -9.62
C ASP A 135 -11.93 0.67 -10.88
N GLN A 136 -11.27 -0.34 -11.44
CA GLN A 136 -10.54 -0.21 -12.67
C GLN A 136 -11.54 -0.41 -13.81
N ASN A 137 -11.60 0.55 -14.73
CA ASN A 137 -12.39 0.41 -15.96
C ASN A 137 -12.07 -0.87 -16.75
N ASN A 138 -10.89 -1.47 -16.52
CA ASN A 138 -10.46 -2.69 -17.17
C ASN A 138 -10.65 -3.89 -16.23
N LYS A 139 -11.59 -4.78 -16.58
CA LYS A 139 -11.79 -6.07 -15.91
C LYS A 139 -10.88 -7.16 -16.52
N PRO A 140 -10.51 -8.21 -15.77
CA PRO A 140 -9.91 -9.42 -16.34
C PRO A 140 -10.74 -9.96 -17.51
N GLN A 141 -10.09 -10.47 -18.54
CA GLN A 141 -10.74 -10.94 -19.77
C GLN A 141 -11.75 -12.06 -19.53
N ILE A 142 -11.50 -12.97 -18.58
CA ILE A 142 -12.43 -14.02 -18.18
C ILE A 142 -13.75 -13.46 -17.63
N LEU A 143 -13.71 -12.38 -16.83
CA LEU A 143 -14.92 -11.74 -16.29
C LEU A 143 -15.71 -10.99 -17.37
N GLN A 144 -15.05 -10.58 -18.45
CA GLN A 144 -15.73 -9.99 -19.60
C GLN A 144 -16.47 -11.07 -20.41
N LYS A 145 -15.84 -12.24 -20.62
CA LYS A 145 -16.47 -13.40 -21.29
C LYS A 145 -17.69 -13.93 -20.52
N ILE A 146 -17.60 -14.05 -19.19
CA ILE A 146 -18.73 -14.50 -18.35
C ILE A 146 -19.93 -13.54 -18.45
N LYS A 147 -19.70 -12.23 -18.65
CA LYS A 147 -20.79 -11.27 -18.82
C LYS A 147 -21.48 -11.43 -20.18
N SER A 148 -20.71 -11.64 -21.26
CA SER A 148 -21.30 -11.88 -22.59
C SER A 148 -22.11 -13.18 -22.65
N ASP A 149 -21.71 -14.20 -21.91
CA ASP A 149 -22.38 -15.50 -21.93
C ASP A 149 -23.68 -15.53 -21.10
N ASN A 150 -23.86 -14.56 -20.19
CA ASN A 150 -25.06 -14.42 -19.34
C ASN A 150 -26.07 -13.37 -19.85
N GLU A 151 -25.83 -12.77 -21.03
CA GLU A 151 -26.73 -11.80 -21.68
C GLU A 151 -27.68 -12.46 -22.72
N TRP A 152 -28.31 -13.59 -22.34
CA TRP A 152 -29.43 -14.22 -23.07
C TRP A 152 -30.77 -13.98 -22.36
#